data_AF-A0A2E8HTM6-F1
#
_entry.id   AF-A0A2E8HTM6-F1
#
_cell.length_a   1.000
_cell.length_b   1.000
_cell.length_c   1.000
_cell.angle_alpha   90.00
_cell.angle_beta   90.00
_cell.angle_gamma   90.00
#
_symmetry.space_group_name_H-M   'P 1'
#
loop_
_entity.id
_entity.type
_entity.pdbx_description
1 polymer ?
#
loop_
_entity_poly.entity_id
_entity_poly.type
_entity_poly.pdbx_seq_one_letter_code
_entity_poly.pdbx_strand_id
1 'polypeptide(L)'
;MYPVALKNYFLSIMLALVSSGVSAEIFLFSSGDQFHGCLDCEESDKNSICNRYGKFGSLYQSSSIWNANGIGNVARRDSPFSDMGIGLKMADTQGKFKGNLSISDKGDTEYSQSLKVIWGANQKNYSDVRNDFCTLIEKLNNKKI
;
A
#
# COMPACT_ATOMS: atom_id res chain seq x y z
N MET A 1 68.31 3.02 -19.03
CA MET A 1 68.38 2.35 -17.71
C MET A 1 67.79 3.36 -16.71
N TYR A 2 66.51 3.41 -16.34
CA TYR A 2 65.34 2.50 -16.29
C TYR A 2 64.05 3.25 -16.79
N PRO A 3 62.91 2.58 -17.01
CA PRO A 3 61.94 2.92 -18.07
C PRO A 3 60.73 3.78 -17.66
N VAL A 4 60.06 4.32 -18.69
CA VAL A 4 58.68 4.80 -18.69
C VAL A 4 57.75 3.73 -18.12
N ALA A 5 56.91 4.10 -17.14
CA ALA A 5 55.71 3.33 -16.80
C ALA A 5 54.57 4.27 -16.43
N LEU A 6 54.03 4.92 -17.46
CA LEU A 6 52.68 5.46 -17.43
C LEU A 6 51.72 4.26 -17.32
N LYS A 7 51.20 3.97 -16.13
CA LYS A 7 50.04 3.11 -15.94
C LYS A 7 48.99 3.89 -15.17
N ASN A 8 48.34 4.81 -15.89
CA ASN A 8 47.05 5.33 -15.47
C ASN A 8 46.09 4.16 -15.52
N TYR A 9 45.80 3.59 -14.35
CA TYR A 9 44.75 2.61 -14.17
C TYR A 9 43.46 3.23 -14.71
N PHE A 10 42.92 2.63 -15.77
CA PHE A 10 41.55 2.84 -16.22
C PHE A 10 40.64 2.58 -15.02
N LEU A 11 40.19 3.66 -14.39
CA LEU A 11 39.16 3.62 -13.37
C LEU A 11 37.85 3.30 -14.10
N SER A 12 37.63 2.02 -14.40
CA SER A 12 36.37 1.53 -14.92
C SER A 12 35.31 1.73 -13.83
N ILE A 13 34.60 2.86 -13.92
CA ILE A 13 33.39 3.12 -13.15
C ILE A 13 32.38 2.06 -13.59
N MET A 14 32.27 0.99 -12.80
CA MET A 14 31.16 0.06 -12.89
C MET A 14 29.89 0.83 -12.57
N LEU A 15 29.22 1.31 -13.62
CA LEU A 15 27.88 1.83 -13.53
C LEU A 15 26.95 0.66 -13.21
N ALA A 16 26.81 0.37 -11.91
CA ALA A 16 25.80 -0.55 -11.45
C ALA A 16 24.44 0.03 -11.84
N LEU A 17 23.85 -0.53 -12.91
CA LEU A 17 22.44 -0.36 -13.20
C LEU A 17 21.68 -0.93 -12.00
N VAL A 18 21.35 -0.07 -11.04
CA VAL A 18 20.39 -0.39 -10.00
C VAL A 18 19.04 -0.45 -10.72
N SER A 19 18.70 -1.64 -11.23
CA SER A 19 17.35 -1.93 -11.68
C SER A 19 16.46 -1.93 -10.44
N SER A 20 15.92 -0.75 -10.13
CA SER A 20 14.83 -0.65 -9.17
C SER A 20 13.67 -1.38 -9.83
N GLY A 21 13.41 -2.62 -9.42
CA GLY A 21 12.22 -3.34 -9.85
C GLY A 21 11.03 -2.44 -9.53
N VAL A 22 10.29 -2.01 -10.54
CA VAL A 22 9.04 -1.28 -10.33
C VAL A 22 8.08 -2.27 -9.68
N SER A 23 7.99 -2.21 -8.35
CA SER A 23 6.90 -2.86 -7.64
C SER A 23 5.61 -2.29 -8.20
N ALA A 24 4.66 -3.15 -8.55
CA ALA A 24 3.35 -2.69 -8.95
C ALA A 24 2.69 -2.05 -7.72
N GLU A 25 2.66 -0.71 -7.66
CA GLU A 25 2.04 0.05 -6.59
C GLU A 25 0.56 0.33 -6.92
N ILE A 26 -0.29 0.11 -5.92
CA ILE A 26 -1.73 0.37 -5.94
C ILE A 26 -2.04 1.51 -4.97
N PHE A 27 -2.61 2.58 -5.48
CA PHE A 27 -3.01 3.76 -4.74
C PHE A 27 -4.50 3.78 -4.45
N LEU A 28 -4.87 4.34 -3.30
CA LEU A 28 -6.25 4.44 -2.83
C LEU A 28 -6.78 5.87 -2.97
N PHE A 29 -7.98 6.00 -3.53
CA PHE A 29 -8.65 7.28 -3.72
C PHE A 29 -10.12 7.27 -3.28
N SER A 30 -10.60 8.37 -2.73
CA SER A 30 -12.03 8.55 -2.43
C SER A 30 -12.84 8.78 -3.71
N SER A 31 -14.17 8.91 -3.57
CA SER A 31 -15.04 9.24 -4.71
C SER A 31 -14.71 10.59 -5.35
N GLY A 32 -14.21 11.55 -4.56
CA GLY A 32 -13.71 12.86 -5.01
C GLY A 32 -12.21 12.90 -5.33
N ASP A 33 -11.60 11.75 -5.61
CA ASP A 33 -10.20 11.58 -6.02
C ASP A 33 -9.17 12.09 -4.99
N GLN A 34 -9.55 12.13 -3.71
CA GLN A 34 -8.62 12.39 -2.62
C GLN A 34 -7.76 11.15 -2.36
N PHE A 35 -6.44 11.32 -2.34
CA PHE A 35 -5.48 10.25 -2.05
C PHE A 35 -5.52 9.81 -0.57
N HIS A 36 -5.55 8.49 -0.36
CA HIS A 36 -5.67 7.82 0.94
C HIS A 36 -4.57 6.78 1.22
N GLY A 37 -3.48 6.82 0.46
CA GLY A 37 -2.30 6.00 0.70
C GLY A 37 -2.04 4.96 -0.37
N CYS A 38 -0.94 4.26 -0.20
CA CYS A 38 -0.51 3.15 -1.04
C CYS A 38 -0.83 1.83 -0.34
N LEU A 39 -1.52 0.95 -1.05
CA LEU A 39 -2.04 -0.33 -0.55
C LEU A 39 -0.94 -1.37 -0.40
N ASP A 40 -0.01 -1.44 -1.36
CA ASP A 40 1.02 -2.47 -1.45
C ASP A 40 2.45 -1.92 -1.59
N CYS A 41 2.66 -0.68 -1.15
CA CYS A 41 4.01 -0.16 -0.87
C CYS A 41 4.59 -0.79 0.40
N GLU A 42 5.91 -0.77 0.55
CA GLU A 42 6.60 -1.22 1.76
C GLU A 42 6.05 -0.53 3.04
N GLU A 43 6.04 -1.23 4.18
CA GLU A 43 5.61 -0.65 5.47
C GLU A 43 6.42 0.62 5.84
N SER A 44 7.69 0.68 5.42
CA SER A 44 8.58 1.82 5.65
C SER A 44 8.16 3.08 4.88
N ASP A 45 7.38 2.93 3.79
CA ASP A 45 6.99 4.04 2.93
C ASP A 45 6.03 5.00 3.66
N LYS A 46 6.23 6.31 3.49
CA LYS A 46 5.43 7.36 4.15
C LYS A 46 3.96 7.38 3.72
N ASN A 47 3.67 6.89 2.52
CA ASN A 47 2.36 6.78 1.93
C ASN A 47 1.70 5.42 2.19
N SER A 48 2.46 4.42 2.66
CA SER A 48 1.92 3.07 2.91
C SER A 48 0.80 3.11 3.95
N ILE A 49 -0.30 2.42 3.65
CA ILE A 49 -1.33 2.17 4.65
C ILE A 49 -0.84 1.21 5.73
N CYS A 50 0.29 0.53 5.54
CA CYS A 50 0.86 -0.37 6.53
C CYS A 50 1.88 0.30 7.45
N ASN A 51 2.29 1.53 7.15
CA ASN A 51 3.12 2.33 8.04
C ASN A 51 2.35 2.75 9.29
N ARG A 52 2.46 1.98 10.38
CA ARG A 52 1.71 2.19 11.63
C ARG A 52 1.95 3.56 12.29
N TYR A 53 3.06 4.22 11.95
CA TYR A 53 3.43 5.55 12.44
C TYR A 53 3.15 6.65 11.40
N GLY A 54 2.82 6.26 10.17
CA GLY A 54 2.56 7.15 9.05
C GLY A 54 1.15 7.71 9.02
N LYS A 55 0.96 8.72 8.16
CA LYS A 55 -0.31 9.44 7.97
C LYS A 55 -1.46 8.52 7.52
N PHE A 56 -1.16 7.49 6.72
CA PHE A 56 -2.17 6.62 6.12
C PHE A 56 -2.29 5.26 6.82
N GLY A 57 -1.30 4.85 7.64
CA GLY A 57 -1.32 3.58 8.37
C GLY A 57 -1.57 3.65 9.88
N SER A 58 -1.56 4.85 10.46
CA SER A 58 -1.83 5.05 11.89
C SER A 58 -3.32 4.97 12.24
N LEU A 59 -3.65 4.22 13.29
CA LEU A 59 -5.00 4.16 13.88
C LEU A 59 -5.54 5.52 14.36
N TYR A 60 -4.65 6.50 14.56
CA TYR A 60 -5.00 7.80 15.15
C TYR A 60 -5.12 8.92 14.12
N GLN A 61 -4.71 8.68 12.87
CA GLN A 61 -4.74 9.69 11.82
C GLN A 61 -6.07 9.65 11.08
N SER A 62 -6.76 10.78 10.95
CA SER A 62 -8.08 10.83 10.32
C SER A 62 -8.05 10.42 8.84
N SER A 63 -6.90 10.60 8.17
CA SER A 63 -6.64 10.16 6.80
C SER A 63 -6.42 8.66 6.62
N SER A 64 -6.18 7.92 7.71
CA SER A 64 -5.95 6.49 7.66
C SER A 64 -7.26 5.72 7.55
N ILE A 65 -7.26 4.68 6.72
CA ILE A 65 -8.37 3.73 6.67
C ILE A 65 -8.51 2.97 7.99
N TRP A 66 -7.46 2.87 8.80
CA TRP A 66 -7.49 2.15 10.08
C TRP A 66 -8.07 2.97 11.23
N ASN A 67 -8.38 4.26 11.01
CA ASN A 67 -9.01 5.09 12.02
C ASN A 67 -10.54 5.01 11.91
N ALA A 68 -11.18 4.41 12.91
CA ALA A 68 -12.64 4.26 13.01
C ALA A 68 -13.42 5.59 13.06
N ASN A 69 -12.77 6.68 13.46
CA ASN A 69 -13.34 8.04 13.46
C ASN A 69 -12.97 8.85 12.21
N GLY A 70 -12.11 8.30 11.35
CA GLY A 70 -11.63 8.90 10.12
C GLY A 70 -12.20 8.23 8.86
N ILE A 71 -11.33 8.00 7.87
CA ILE A 71 -11.69 7.31 6.62
C ILE A 71 -12.21 5.89 6.88
N GLY A 72 -11.73 5.24 7.93
CA GLY A 72 -12.19 3.92 8.34
C GLY A 72 -13.63 3.86 8.85
N ASN A 73 -14.28 4.98 9.17
CA ASN A 73 -15.60 4.99 9.80
C ASN A 73 -16.64 4.24 8.95
N VAL A 74 -17.25 3.19 9.51
CA VAL A 74 -18.22 2.31 8.83
C VAL A 74 -19.46 3.02 8.29
N ALA A 75 -19.82 4.19 8.84
CA ALA A 75 -20.95 5.00 8.38
C ALA A 75 -20.62 5.83 7.12
N ARG A 76 -19.34 5.96 6.74
CA ARG A 76 -18.93 6.71 5.55
C ARG A 76 -19.06 5.84 4.30
N ARG A 77 -19.64 6.39 3.24
CA ARG A 77 -19.80 5.69 1.94
C ARG A 77 -18.47 5.25 1.32
N ASP A 78 -17.42 6.04 1.51
CA ASP A 78 -16.08 5.79 0.96
C ASP A 78 -15.19 5.00 1.94
N SER A 79 -15.71 4.55 3.09
CA SER A 79 -14.95 3.68 3.98
C SER A 79 -14.84 2.27 3.39
N PRO A 80 -13.64 1.66 3.38
CA PRO A 80 -13.49 0.25 3.04
C PRO A 80 -14.30 -0.68 3.96
N PHE A 81 -14.70 -0.23 5.15
CA PHE A 81 -15.40 -1.02 6.17
C PHE A 81 -16.91 -0.76 6.22
N SER A 82 -17.45 -0.02 5.25
CA SER A 82 -18.88 0.23 5.17
C SER A 82 -19.60 -0.95 4.52
N ASP A 83 -20.57 -1.54 5.20
CA ASP A 83 -21.32 -2.69 4.68
C ASP A 83 -22.16 -2.36 3.43
N MET A 84 -22.46 -1.07 3.20
CA MET A 84 -23.26 -0.57 2.08
C MET A 84 -22.50 0.46 1.22
N GLY A 85 -21.27 0.80 1.60
CA GLY A 85 -20.44 1.78 0.91
C GLY A 85 -19.81 1.24 -0.37
N ILE A 86 -19.27 2.16 -1.18
CA ILE A 86 -18.48 1.83 -2.36
C ILE A 86 -17.04 1.51 -1.96
N GLY A 87 -16.55 2.11 -0.87
CA GLY A 87 -15.16 2.02 -0.44
C GLY A 87 -14.24 2.97 -1.22
N LEU A 88 -12.95 2.65 -1.26
CA LEU A 88 -11.94 3.46 -1.94
C LEU A 88 -11.61 2.87 -3.31
N LYS A 89 -11.48 3.72 -4.32
CA LYS A 89 -10.98 3.34 -5.64
C LYS A 89 -9.52 2.91 -5.52
N MET A 90 -9.17 1.78 -6.12
CA MET A 90 -7.78 1.37 -6.34
C MET A 90 -7.36 1.76 -7.75
N ALA A 91 -6.18 2.36 -7.87
CA ALA A 91 -5.57 2.67 -9.16
C ALA A 91 -4.08 2.30 -9.16
N ASP A 92 -3.56 1.91 -10.31
CA ASP A 92 -2.11 1.72 -10.46
C ASP A 92 -1.36 3.05 -10.65
N THR A 93 -0.05 2.98 -10.81
CA THR A 93 0.83 4.14 -11.02
C THR A 93 0.53 4.95 -12.29
N GLN A 94 -0.23 4.40 -13.24
CA GLN A 94 -0.70 5.11 -14.44
C GLN A 94 -2.10 5.73 -14.25
N GLY A 95 -2.70 5.56 -13.06
CA GLY A 95 -4.05 6.02 -12.76
C GLY A 95 -5.14 5.11 -13.31
N LYS A 96 -4.80 3.91 -13.81
CA LYS A 96 -5.82 2.97 -14.31
C LYS A 96 -6.56 2.34 -13.13
N PHE A 97 -7.88 2.45 -13.16
CA PHE A 97 -8.77 1.84 -12.16
C PHE A 97 -8.61 0.31 -12.10
N LYS A 98 -8.53 -0.22 -10.88
CA LYS A 98 -8.32 -1.65 -10.59
C LYS A 98 -9.45 -2.31 -9.79
N GLY A 99 -10.49 -1.56 -9.43
CA GLY A 99 -11.57 -2.01 -8.54
C GLY A 99 -11.67 -1.15 -7.28
N ASN A 100 -12.53 -1.53 -6.34
CA ASN A 100 -12.67 -0.83 -5.06
C ASN A 100 -12.18 -1.68 -3.89
N LEU A 101 -11.43 -1.07 -2.96
CA LEU A 101 -11.12 -1.63 -1.66
C LEU A 101 -12.35 -1.45 -0.76
N SER A 102 -13.10 -2.53 -0.53
CA SER A 102 -14.33 -2.53 0.26
C SER A 102 -14.67 -3.92 0.79
N ILE A 103 -15.32 -4.01 1.94
CA ILE A 103 -15.92 -5.26 2.46
C ILE A 103 -17.32 -5.54 1.90
N SER A 104 -17.95 -4.55 1.27
CA SER A 104 -19.28 -4.65 0.65
C SER A 104 -19.26 -5.48 -0.63
N ASP A 105 -20.40 -5.57 -1.31
CA ASP A 105 -20.52 -6.18 -2.65
C ASP A 105 -19.77 -5.41 -3.73
N LYS A 106 -19.31 -4.18 -3.45
CA LYS A 106 -18.53 -3.36 -4.39
C LYS A 106 -17.04 -3.69 -4.41
N GLY A 107 -16.57 -4.48 -3.43
CA GLY A 107 -15.20 -4.96 -3.37
C GLY A 107 -15.05 -6.30 -4.07
N ASP A 108 -14.53 -6.28 -5.30
CA ASP A 108 -14.42 -7.44 -6.19
C ASP A 108 -12.98 -7.94 -6.40
N THR A 109 -12.00 -7.30 -5.76
CA THR A 109 -10.58 -7.66 -5.89
C THR A 109 -10.11 -8.64 -4.82
N GLU A 110 -8.96 -9.29 -5.05
CA GLU A 110 -8.31 -10.16 -4.05
C GLU A 110 -7.97 -9.40 -2.75
N TYR A 111 -7.57 -8.13 -2.85
CA TYR A 111 -7.34 -7.27 -1.68
C TYR A 111 -8.64 -7.05 -0.90
N SER A 112 -9.75 -6.78 -1.59
CA SER A 112 -11.06 -6.55 -0.98
C SER A 112 -11.60 -7.82 -0.31
N GLN A 113 -11.46 -8.97 -0.95
CA GLN A 113 -11.84 -10.27 -0.39
C GLN A 113 -11.02 -10.58 0.87
N SER A 114 -9.71 -10.36 0.82
CA SER A 114 -8.82 -10.55 1.97
C SER A 114 -9.17 -9.62 3.13
N LEU A 115 -9.43 -8.34 2.84
CA LEU A 115 -9.87 -7.36 3.83
C LEU A 115 -11.17 -7.79 4.50
N LYS A 116 -12.15 -8.27 3.71
CA LYS A 116 -13.44 -8.75 4.22
C LYS A 116 -13.30 -9.96 5.14
N VAL A 117 -12.47 -10.93 4.77
CA VAL A 117 -12.21 -12.12 5.59
C VAL A 117 -11.55 -11.71 6.91
N ILE A 118 -10.51 -10.89 6.85
CA ILE A 118 -9.75 -10.43 8.02
C ILE A 118 -10.63 -9.56 8.94
N TRP A 119 -11.48 -8.71 8.36
CA TRP A 119 -12.46 -7.89 9.09
C TRP A 119 -13.42 -8.74 9.93
N GLY A 120 -13.96 -9.81 9.33
CA GLY A 120 -14.83 -10.75 10.03
C GLY A 120 -14.10 -11.57 11.09
N ALA A 121 -12.91 -12.10 10.76
CA ALA A 121 -12.12 -12.94 11.66
C ALA A 121 -11.68 -12.21 12.94
N ASN A 122 -11.39 -10.92 12.83
CA ASN A 122 -10.93 -10.08 13.94
C ASN A 122 -12.07 -9.32 14.64
N GLN A 123 -13.33 -9.75 14.48
CA GLN A 123 -14.49 -9.15 15.15
C GLN A 123 -14.55 -7.62 14.97
N LYS A 124 -14.14 -7.12 13.80
CA LYS A 124 -14.15 -5.68 13.48
C LYS A 124 -13.18 -4.82 14.32
N ASN A 125 -12.17 -5.41 14.95
CA ASN A 125 -11.12 -4.68 15.67
C ASN A 125 -10.12 -4.06 14.69
N TYR A 126 -10.12 -2.74 14.54
CA TYR A 126 -9.25 -2.03 13.60
C TYR A 126 -7.76 -2.28 13.79
N SER A 127 -7.29 -2.45 15.03
CA SER A 127 -5.87 -2.71 15.30
C SER A 127 -5.47 -4.07 14.75
N ASP A 128 -6.25 -5.11 15.07
CA ASP A 128 -5.94 -6.48 14.69
C ASP A 128 -6.13 -6.68 13.18
N VAL A 129 -7.22 -6.10 12.62
CA VAL A 129 -7.47 -6.10 11.18
C VAL A 129 -6.33 -5.45 10.41
N ARG A 130 -5.83 -4.30 10.87
CA ARG A 130 -4.67 -3.65 10.25
C ARG A 130 -3.46 -4.56 10.28
N ASN A 131 -3.13 -5.11 11.45
CA ASN A 131 -1.92 -5.91 11.63
C ASN A 131 -1.94 -7.17 10.74
N ASP A 132 -3.05 -7.89 10.72
CA ASP A 132 -3.22 -9.09 9.90
C ASP A 132 -3.25 -8.78 8.41
N PHE A 133 -3.98 -7.74 8.00
CA PHE A 133 -4.04 -7.33 6.61
C PHE A 133 -2.67 -6.89 6.10
N CYS A 134 -1.93 -6.09 6.86
CA CYS A 134 -0.59 -5.65 6.48
C CYS A 134 0.44 -6.78 6.47
N THR A 135 0.31 -7.76 7.37
CA THR A 135 1.12 -8.98 7.32
C THR A 135 0.87 -9.77 6.03
N LEU A 136 -0.38 -9.81 5.55
CA LEU A 136 -0.71 -10.44 4.27
C LEU A 136 -0.10 -9.67 3.09
N ILE A 137 -0.25 -8.34 3.07
CA ILE A 137 0.31 -7.49 2.00
C ILE A 137 1.83 -7.66 1.89
N GLU A 138 2.54 -7.66 3.01
CA GLU A 138 4.00 -7.88 3.04
C GLU A 138 4.38 -9.22 2.40
N LYS A 139 3.66 -10.30 2.74
CA LYS A 139 3.87 -11.63 2.14
C LYS A 139 3.60 -11.65 0.64
N LEU A 140 2.60 -10.91 0.17
CA LEU A 140 2.29 -10.80 -1.26
C LEU A 140 3.38 -10.03 -2.01
N ASN A 141 3.91 -8.97 -1.41
CA ASN A 141 5.00 -8.19 -1.99
C ASN A 141 6.30 -8.99 -2.10
N ASN A 142 6.64 -9.76 -1.07
CA ASN A 142 7.85 -10.59 -1.07
C ASN A 142 7.79 -11.75 -2.09
N LYS A 143 6.61 -12.09 -2.62
CA LYS A 143 6.44 -13.08 -3.69
C LYS A 143 6.56 -12.50 -5.11
N LYS A 144 6.54 -11.18 -5.27
CA LYS A 144 6.68 -10.51 -6.58
C LYS A 144 8.15 -10.39 -7.02
N ILE A 145 9.10 -10.88 -6.21
CA ILE A 145 10.56 -10.86 -6.44
C ILE A 145 11.02 -12.17 -7.08
#